data_AF-A0A5C9BH27-F1
#
_entry.id   AF-A0A5C9BH27-F1
#
_cell.length_a   1.000
_cell.length_b   1.000
_cell.length_c   1.000
_cell.angle_alpha   90.00
_cell.angle_beta   90.00
_cell.angle_gamma   90.00
#
_symmetry.space_group_name_H-M   'P 1'
#
loop_
_entity.id
_entity.type
_entity.pdbx_description
1 polymer ?
#
loop_
_entity_poly.entity_id
_entity_poly.type
_entity_poly.pdbx_seq_one_letter_code
_entity_poly.pdbx_strand_id
1 'polypeptide(L)'
;MAITFDETKRQADIAKHGIDLAALSGFFDGDLLTREDARKAYGELRFQSVGWLREKCCSLSGRRATTNGPILFRRERRKNMSAKRGHVSVNDAPATKPDDWNDAFVTHSTDELRKVAAARRTRGPNRRPTKEQVAVRYSPEVLAYFRATGAGWQTRMDEALREYVSQHKAA
;
A
#
# COMPACT_ATOMS: atom_id res chain seq x y z
N MET A 1 -6.58 15.48 -28.58
CA MET A 1 -6.41 16.43 -27.45
C MET A 1 -4.92 16.69 -27.19
N ALA A 2 -4.47 17.91 -26.85
CA ALA A 2 -3.04 18.19 -26.58
C ALA A 2 -2.64 17.78 -25.16
N ILE A 3 -1.65 16.89 -25.03
CA ILE A 3 -1.07 16.45 -23.76
C ILE A 3 0.28 17.12 -23.61
N THR A 4 0.55 17.71 -22.44
CA THR A 4 1.86 18.31 -22.14
C THR A 4 2.47 17.60 -20.93
N PHE A 5 3.72 17.18 -21.07
CA PHE A 5 4.47 16.48 -20.04
C PHE A 5 5.94 16.92 -20.02
N ASP A 6 6.58 16.75 -18.87
CA ASP A 6 8.03 16.87 -18.70
C ASP A 6 8.68 15.55 -19.13
N GLU A 7 9.75 15.60 -19.93
CA GLU A 7 10.47 14.40 -20.40
C GLU A 7 11.00 13.55 -19.23
N THR A 8 11.40 14.20 -18.14
CA THR A 8 11.82 13.50 -16.92
C THR A 8 10.68 12.68 -16.31
N LYS A 9 9.45 13.17 -16.44
CA LYS A 9 8.26 12.46 -15.97
C LYS A 9 7.93 11.30 -16.90
N ARG A 10 7.98 11.51 -18.22
CA ARG A 10 7.78 10.45 -19.21
C ARG A 10 8.70 9.26 -18.95
N GLN A 11 10.00 9.51 -18.78
CA GLN A 11 10.98 8.46 -18.47
C GLN A 11 10.69 7.74 -17.14
N ALA A 12 10.26 8.48 -16.11
CA ALA A 12 9.90 7.88 -14.83
C ALA A 12 8.61 7.04 -14.88
N ASP A 13 7.62 7.44 -15.66
CA ASP A 13 6.38 6.71 -15.87
C ASP A 13 6.62 5.44 -16.71
N ILE A 14 7.46 5.51 -17.74
CA ILE A 14 7.92 4.33 -18.51
C ILE A 14 8.65 3.35 -17.58
N ALA A 15 9.60 3.82 -16.78
CA ALA A 15 10.38 2.95 -15.90
C ALA A 15 9.55 2.27 -14.79
N LYS A 16 8.52 2.95 -14.26
CA LYS A 16 7.70 2.41 -13.15
C LYS A 16 6.49 1.61 -13.61
N HIS A 17 5.88 2.03 -14.71
CA HIS A 17 4.55 1.57 -15.11
C HIS A 17 4.52 1.05 -16.55
N GLY A 18 5.59 1.22 -17.33
CA GLY A 18 5.66 0.77 -18.72
C GLY A 18 4.75 1.56 -19.67
N ILE A 19 4.30 2.75 -19.27
CA ILE A 19 3.37 3.58 -20.04
C ILE A 19 4.13 4.78 -20.60
N ASP A 20 4.08 4.94 -21.92
CA ASP A 20 4.61 6.12 -22.60
C ASP A 20 3.54 7.22 -22.68
N LEU A 21 3.81 8.36 -22.04
CA LEU A 21 2.92 9.52 -22.05
C LEU A 21 2.72 10.12 -23.45
N ALA A 22 3.69 9.94 -24.35
CA ALA A 22 3.59 10.39 -25.75
C ALA A 22 2.61 9.56 -26.58
N ALA A 23 2.40 8.29 -26.20
CA ALA A 23 1.49 7.37 -26.89
C ALA A 23 0.03 7.46 -26.41
N LEU A 24 -0.27 8.42 -25.52
CA LEU A 24 -1.59 8.58 -24.88
C LEU A 24 -2.61 9.35 -25.72
N SER A 25 -2.28 9.78 -26.93
CA SER A 25 -3.25 10.48 -27.79
C SER A 25 -4.54 9.66 -27.96
N GLY A 26 -4.41 8.38 -28.33
CA GLY A 26 -5.54 7.47 -28.50
C GLY A 26 -6.26 7.06 -27.20
N PHE A 27 -5.68 7.29 -26.03
CA PHE A 27 -6.36 7.03 -24.74
C PHE A 27 -7.47 8.05 -24.48
N PHE A 28 -7.29 9.31 -24.93
CA PHE A 28 -8.30 10.36 -24.74
C PHE A 28 -9.37 10.39 -25.84
N ASP A 29 -9.14 9.68 -26.93
CA ASP A 29 -10.07 9.59 -28.06
C ASP A 29 -11.01 8.37 -27.95
N GLY A 30 -10.88 7.55 -26.89
CA GLY A 30 -11.72 6.37 -26.63
C GLY A 30 -12.66 6.53 -25.42
N ASP A 31 -13.31 5.43 -25.02
CA ASP A 31 -14.20 5.39 -23.86
C ASP A 31 -13.43 5.71 -22.57
N LEU A 32 -13.73 6.88 -22.00
CA LEU A 32 -12.97 7.46 -20.91
C LEU A 32 -13.89 7.90 -19.76
N LEU A 33 -13.71 7.31 -18.60
CA LEU A 33 -14.33 7.78 -17.37
C LEU A 33 -13.38 8.77 -16.68
N THR A 34 -13.78 10.02 -16.54
CA THR A 34 -13.00 11.04 -15.82
C THR A 34 -13.74 11.50 -14.56
N ARG A 35 -13.02 11.53 -13.44
CA ARG A 35 -13.53 11.99 -12.14
C ARG A 35 -12.52 12.91 -11.46
N GLU A 36 -13.00 13.87 -10.69
CA GLU A 36 -12.15 14.66 -9.79
C GLU A 36 -11.52 13.80 -8.68
N ASP A 37 -10.23 14.01 -8.42
CA ASP A 37 -9.47 13.37 -7.35
C ASP A 37 -9.56 14.16 -6.04
N ALA A 38 -10.65 13.93 -5.29
CA ALA A 38 -10.86 14.51 -3.96
C ALA A 38 -10.17 13.75 -2.81
N ARG A 39 -9.24 12.80 -3.09
CA ARG A 39 -8.64 11.95 -2.04
C ARG A 39 -7.76 12.72 -1.05
N LYS A 40 -7.18 13.84 -1.46
CA LYS A 40 -6.42 14.75 -0.59
C LYS A 40 -6.69 16.19 -1.01
N ALA A 41 -6.64 17.12 -0.04
CA ALA A 41 -6.60 18.54 -0.33
C ALA A 41 -5.23 18.91 -0.94
N TYR A 42 -5.09 18.71 -2.26
CA TYR A 42 -3.84 18.98 -2.97
C TYR A 42 -3.57 20.48 -3.20
N GLY A 43 -4.58 21.34 -2.97
CA GLY A 43 -4.54 22.78 -3.25
C GLY A 43 -4.71 23.14 -4.73
N GLU A 44 -4.91 22.13 -5.59
CA GLU A 44 -5.08 22.25 -7.04
C GLU A 44 -6.07 21.18 -7.52
N LEU A 45 -6.89 21.48 -8.52
CA LEU A 45 -7.82 20.53 -9.14
C LEU A 45 -7.04 19.43 -9.88
N ARG A 46 -7.28 18.18 -9.48
CA ARG A 46 -6.70 16.99 -10.09
C ARG A 46 -7.80 16.08 -10.56
N PHE A 47 -7.58 15.46 -11.71
CA PHE A 47 -8.51 14.52 -12.31
C PHE A 47 -7.85 13.14 -12.43
N GLN A 48 -8.65 12.12 -12.17
CA GLN A 48 -8.34 10.73 -12.47
C GLN A 48 -9.19 10.31 -13.66
N SER A 49 -8.52 9.86 -14.72
CA SER A 49 -9.15 9.31 -15.90
C SER A 49 -8.81 7.84 -16.01
N VAL A 50 -9.82 7.00 -16.17
CA VAL A 50 -9.68 5.56 -16.40
C VAL A 50 -10.24 5.27 -17.78
N GLY A 51 -9.44 4.57 -18.60
CA GLY A 51 -9.80 4.26 -19.98
C GLY A 51 -8.92 3.14 -20.52
N TRP A 52 -9.11 2.83 -21.80
CA TRP A 52 -8.39 1.77 -22.48
C TRP A 52 -7.29 2.33 -23.38
N LEU A 53 -6.11 1.70 -23.33
CA LEU A 53 -5.01 1.95 -24.25
C LEU A 53 -4.42 0.62 -24.68
N ARG A 54 -4.53 0.29 -25.98
CA ARG A 54 -4.00 -0.97 -26.57
C ARG A 54 -4.39 -2.19 -25.72
N GLU A 55 -5.69 -2.36 -25.50
CA GLU A 55 -6.30 -3.47 -24.72
C GLU A 55 -5.97 -3.51 -23.23
N LYS A 56 -5.25 -2.51 -22.70
CA LYS A 56 -4.96 -2.38 -21.27
C LYS A 56 -5.82 -1.30 -20.65
N CYS A 57 -6.44 -1.62 -19.51
CA CYS A 57 -7.08 -0.63 -18.68
C CYS A 57 -5.99 0.20 -17.98
N CYS A 58 -5.92 1.49 -18.29
CA CYS A 58 -4.95 2.42 -17.74
C CYS A 58 -5.67 3.47 -16.89
N SER A 59 -5.08 3.79 -15.75
CA SER A 59 -5.51 4.92 -14.93
C SER A 59 -4.46 6.02 -15.01
N LEU A 60 -4.89 7.22 -15.37
CA LEU A 60 -4.05 8.41 -15.45
C LEU A 60 -4.51 9.44 -14.43
N SER A 61 -3.56 9.97 -13.68
CA SER A 61 -3.79 11.06 -12.74
C SER A 61 -3.05 12.31 -13.22
N GLY A 62 -3.79 13.37 -13.50
CA GLY A 62 -3.23 14.60 -14.09
C GLY A 62 -3.92 15.85 -13.58
N ARG A 63 -3.25 16.99 -13.75
CA ARG A 63 -3.89 18.30 -13.54
C ARG A 63 -4.61 18.68 -14.83
N ARG A 64 -5.79 19.30 -14.69
CA ARG A 64 -6.55 19.82 -15.81
C ARG A 64 -7.08 21.20 -15.41
N ALA A 65 -6.98 22.17 -16.32
CA ALA A 65 -7.50 23.52 -16.07
C ALA A 65 -9.03 23.56 -16.12
N THR A 66 -9.65 22.71 -16.96
CA THR A 66 -11.10 22.57 -17.14
C THR A 66 -11.43 21.13 -17.51
N THR A 67 -12.71 20.73 -17.42
CA THR A 67 -13.18 19.36 -17.76
C THR A 67 -12.78 18.90 -19.17
N ASN A 68 -12.70 19.82 -20.13
CA ASN A 68 -12.30 19.55 -21.52
C ASN A 68 -10.92 20.13 -21.88
N GLY A 69 -10.19 20.66 -20.91
CA GLY A 69 -8.89 21.31 -21.13
C GLY A 69 -7.73 20.33 -21.33
N PRO A 70 -6.55 20.82 -21.76
CA PRO A 70 -5.36 20.01 -21.87
C PRO A 70 -4.94 19.45 -20.50
N ILE A 71 -4.49 18.19 -20.49
CA ILE A 71 -3.99 17.55 -19.27
C ILE A 71 -2.49 17.81 -19.14
N LEU A 72 -2.12 18.37 -17.99
CA LEU A 72 -0.76 18.72 -17.62
C LEU A 72 -0.20 17.65 -16.70
N PHE A 73 0.75 16.87 -17.21
CA PHE A 73 1.50 15.90 -16.43
C PHE A 73 2.85 16.51 -16.01
N ARG A 74 2.87 17.20 -14.86
CA ARG A 74 4.13 17.67 -14.25
C ARG A 74 4.71 16.63 -13.30
N ARG A 75 6.04 16.53 -13.22
CA ARG A 75 6.73 15.79 -12.16
C ARG A 75 6.32 16.38 -10.82
N GLU A 76 5.73 15.58 -9.95
CA GLU A 76 5.39 16.03 -8.60
C GLU A 76 6.69 16.38 -7.87
N ARG A 77 6.79 17.60 -7.32
CA ARG A 77 7.86 17.92 -6.36
C ARG A 77 7.75 16.87 -5.26
N ARG A 78 8.85 16.18 -4.93
CA ARG A 78 8.91 15.21 -3.83
C ARG A 78 8.36 15.91 -2.59
N LYS A 79 7.09 15.69 -2.25
CA LYS A 79 6.63 15.91 -0.89
C LYS A 79 7.40 14.90 -0.07
N ASN A 80 8.06 15.35 1.00
CA ASN A 80 8.59 14.48 2.05
C ASN A 80 7.40 13.74 2.67
N MET A 81 6.92 12.72 1.97
CA MET A 81 6.03 11.71 2.50
C MET A 81 6.84 11.03 3.59
N SER A 82 6.41 11.17 4.83
CA SER A 82 6.92 10.38 5.95
C SER A 82 7.03 8.93 5.49
N ALA A 83 8.26 8.41 5.49
CA ALA A 83 8.61 7.05 5.13
C ALA A 83 8.05 6.08 6.18
N LYS A 84 6.71 5.94 6.24
CA LYS A 84 6.00 4.97 7.08
C LYS A 84 5.34 3.89 6.23
N ARG A 85 6.10 3.33 5.30
CA ARG A 85 5.85 1.97 4.79
C ARG A 85 7.21 1.32 4.62
N GLY A 86 7.62 0.56 5.63
CA GLY A 86 8.75 -0.35 5.47
C GLY A 86 8.49 -1.26 4.27
N HIS A 87 9.55 -1.58 3.54
CA HIS A 87 9.51 -2.63 2.53
C HIS A 87 9.01 -3.91 3.22
N VAL A 88 7.82 -4.38 2.83
CA VAL A 88 7.38 -5.72 3.23
C VAL A 88 8.33 -6.66 2.50
N SER A 89 9.10 -7.45 3.24
CA SER A 89 9.99 -8.46 2.69
C SER A 89 9.19 -9.33 1.72
N VAL A 90 9.75 -9.64 0.55
CA VAL A 90 9.13 -10.58 -0.41
C VAL A 90 8.82 -11.92 0.26
N ASN A 91 9.58 -12.28 1.31
CA ASN A 91 9.33 -13.48 2.12
C ASN A 91 8.08 -13.41 3.01
N ASP A 92 7.59 -12.20 3.35
CA ASP A 92 6.35 -11.99 4.10
C ASP A 92 5.11 -11.89 3.18
N ALA A 93 5.30 -11.94 1.87
CA ALA A 93 4.27 -11.88 0.84
C ALA A 93 4.37 -13.12 -0.08
N PRO A 94 3.96 -14.31 0.39
CA PRO A 94 3.99 -15.51 -0.43
C PRO A 94 3.18 -15.30 -1.71
N ALA A 95 3.63 -15.95 -2.80
CA ALA A 95 2.90 -15.94 -4.06
C ALA A 95 1.47 -16.45 -3.83
N THR A 96 0.48 -15.73 -4.37
CA THR A 96 -0.93 -16.10 -4.30
C THR A 96 -1.13 -17.47 -4.94
N LYS A 97 -1.74 -18.39 -4.19
CA LYS A 97 -2.08 -19.74 -4.64
C LYS A 97 -3.46 -19.73 -5.30
N PRO A 98 -3.79 -20.70 -6.17
CA PRO A 98 -5.13 -20.85 -6.73
C PRO A 98 -6.22 -20.90 -5.64
N ASP A 99 -5.95 -21.56 -4.51
CA ASP A 99 -6.90 -21.67 -3.40
C ASP A 99 -7.24 -20.32 -2.73
N ASP A 100 -6.35 -19.32 -2.82
CA ASP A 100 -6.61 -17.98 -2.27
C ASP A 100 -7.78 -17.27 -3.00
N TRP A 101 -8.20 -17.78 -4.16
CA TRP A 101 -9.28 -17.24 -4.98
C TRP A 101 -10.62 -17.95 -4.79
N ASN A 102 -10.68 -19.04 -4.02
CA ASN A 102 -11.91 -19.83 -3.86
C ASN A 102 -13.09 -19.02 -3.27
N ASP A 103 -12.77 -18.01 -2.46
CA ASP A 103 -13.77 -17.09 -1.85
C ASP A 103 -13.85 -15.72 -2.56
N ALA A 104 -13.21 -15.60 -3.74
CA ALA A 104 -13.26 -14.39 -4.53
C ALA A 104 -14.68 -14.18 -5.08
N PHE A 105 -15.15 -12.94 -5.03
CA PHE A 105 -16.46 -12.55 -5.56
C PHE A 105 -16.27 -11.33 -6.46
N VAL A 106 -17.06 -11.27 -7.53
CA VAL A 106 -17.05 -10.14 -8.46
C VAL A 106 -18.01 -9.08 -7.92
N THR A 107 -17.54 -7.84 -7.81
CA THR A 107 -18.39 -6.68 -7.48
C THR A 107 -18.50 -5.76 -8.68
N HIS A 108 -19.71 -5.35 -9.01
CA HIS A 108 -19.99 -4.45 -10.13
C HIS A 108 -20.12 -2.98 -9.68
N SER A 109 -20.21 -2.71 -8.37
CA SER A 109 -20.25 -1.36 -7.83
C SER A 109 -19.46 -1.17 -6.54
N THR A 110 -19.07 0.08 -6.25
CA THR A 110 -18.36 0.44 -5.03
C THR A 110 -19.20 0.27 -3.76
N ASP A 111 -20.53 0.39 -3.87
CA ASP A 111 -21.42 0.25 -2.71
C ASP A 111 -21.68 -1.21 -2.35
N GLU A 112 -21.75 -2.10 -3.34
CA GLU A 112 -21.74 -3.55 -3.10
C GLU A 112 -20.44 -3.99 -2.43
N LEU A 113 -19.29 -3.51 -2.94
CA LEU A 113 -18.00 -3.80 -2.35
C LEU A 113 -17.92 -3.34 -0.88
N ARG A 114 -18.46 -2.16 -0.55
CA ARG A 114 -18.49 -1.66 0.83
C ARG A 114 -19.38 -2.51 1.74
N LYS A 115 -20.55 -2.94 1.27
CA LYS A 115 -21.44 -3.82 2.03
C LYS A 115 -20.79 -5.17 2.31
N VAL A 116 -20.20 -5.80 1.29
CA VAL A 116 -19.56 -7.10 1.45
C VAL A 116 -18.27 -6.99 2.27
N ALA A 117 -17.44 -5.98 2.05
CA ALA A 117 -16.23 -5.75 2.84
C ALA A 117 -16.55 -5.40 4.30
N ALA A 118 -17.65 -4.69 4.57
CA ALA A 118 -18.11 -4.45 5.94
C ALA A 118 -18.60 -5.74 6.62
N ALA A 119 -19.27 -6.63 5.89
CA ALA A 119 -19.66 -7.94 6.38
C ALA A 119 -18.45 -8.88 6.59
N ARG A 120 -17.42 -8.79 5.75
CA ARG A 120 -16.17 -9.58 5.80
C ARG A 120 -15.07 -8.96 6.66
N ARG A 121 -15.33 -7.85 7.37
CA ARG A 121 -14.35 -7.13 8.19
C ARG A 121 -13.94 -7.85 9.47
N THR A 122 -14.30 -9.11 9.63
CA THR A 122 -13.72 -9.99 10.65
C THR A 122 -12.31 -10.37 10.21
N ARG A 123 -11.32 -9.69 10.80
CA ARG A 123 -9.91 -10.09 10.69
C ARG A 123 -9.82 -11.58 11.02
N GLY A 124 -9.26 -12.37 10.09
CA GLY A 124 -9.07 -13.80 10.32
C GLY A 124 -8.26 -14.06 11.60
N PRO A 125 -8.38 -15.27 12.19
CA PRO A 125 -7.64 -15.64 13.39
C PRO A 125 -6.14 -15.31 13.22
N ASN A 126 -5.53 -14.76 14.27
CA ASN A 126 -4.13 -14.38 14.24
C ASN A 126 -3.27 -15.60 13.85
N ARG A 127 -2.47 -15.50 12.78
CA ARG A 127 -1.65 -16.61 12.26
C ARG A 127 -0.62 -17.12 13.26
N ARG A 128 -0.28 -16.34 14.29
CA ARG A 128 0.62 -16.74 15.38
C ARG A 128 -0.22 -16.91 16.66
N PRO A 129 0.09 -17.90 17.50
CA PRO A 129 -0.53 -18.01 18.82
C PRO A 129 -0.37 -16.68 19.56
N THR A 130 -1.47 -16.17 20.11
CA THR A 130 -1.49 -14.88 20.79
C THR A 130 -0.61 -14.94 22.03
N LYS A 131 0.33 -14.01 22.16
CA LYS A 131 1.06 -13.83 23.41
C LYS A 131 0.06 -13.44 24.49
N GLU A 132 0.06 -14.15 25.61
CA GLU A 132 -0.77 -13.78 26.76
C GLU A 132 -0.14 -12.59 27.48
N GLN A 133 -0.93 -11.57 27.77
CA GLN A 133 -0.46 -10.40 28.50
C GLN A 133 -0.65 -10.63 30.01
N VAL A 134 0.44 -11.00 30.68
CA VAL A 134 0.48 -11.19 32.13
C VAL A 134 1.32 -10.10 32.79
N ALA A 135 0.84 -9.54 33.89
CA ALA A 135 1.58 -8.56 34.68
C ALA A 135 2.52 -9.28 35.67
N VAL A 136 3.79 -9.44 35.29
CA VAL A 136 4.84 -10.04 36.12
C VAL A 136 5.73 -8.96 36.71
N ARG A 137 6.08 -9.07 38.00
CA ARG A 137 7.04 -8.19 38.67
C ARG A 137 8.45 -8.77 38.52
N TYR A 138 9.38 -7.96 38.02
CA TYR A 138 10.79 -8.32 37.87
C TYR A 138 11.64 -7.52 38.85
N SER A 139 12.80 -8.07 39.22
CA SER A 139 13.80 -7.34 40.01
C SER A 139 14.33 -6.12 39.24
N PRO A 140 14.67 -5.03 39.94
CA PRO A 140 15.06 -3.77 39.31
C PRO A 140 16.34 -3.90 38.47
N GLU A 141 17.28 -4.75 38.88
CA GLU A 141 18.54 -5.00 38.18
C GLU A 141 18.33 -5.63 36.80
N VAL A 142 17.39 -6.58 36.70
CA VAL A 142 17.03 -7.24 35.43
C VAL A 142 16.43 -6.23 34.47
N LEU A 143 15.50 -5.40 34.94
CA LEU A 143 14.90 -4.35 34.11
C LEU A 143 15.94 -3.30 33.68
N ALA A 144 16.87 -2.93 34.55
CA ALA A 144 17.93 -1.98 34.24
C ALA A 144 18.84 -2.52 33.12
N TYR A 145 19.28 -3.78 33.23
CA TYR A 145 20.09 -4.45 32.21
C TYR A 145 19.39 -4.45 30.85
N PHE A 146 18.16 -4.97 30.77
CA PHE A 146 17.46 -5.06 29.48
C PHE A 146 17.12 -3.67 28.92
N ARG A 147 16.69 -2.71 29.73
CA ARG A 147 16.41 -1.33 29.24
C ARG A 147 17.65 -0.65 28.67
N ALA A 148 18.82 -0.88 29.27
CA ALA A 148 20.09 -0.34 28.77
C ALA A 148 20.41 -0.84 27.34
N THR A 149 19.89 -2.01 26.96
CA THR A 149 20.11 -2.56 25.62
C THR A 149 19.32 -1.87 24.50
N GLY A 150 18.41 -0.94 24.81
CA GLY A 150 17.73 -0.07 23.84
C GLY A 150 16.37 -0.57 23.33
N ALA A 151 15.94 -0.09 22.17
CA ALA A 151 14.65 -0.45 21.58
C ALA A 151 14.52 -1.97 21.38
N GLY A 152 13.34 -2.54 21.66
CA GLY A 152 13.13 -3.99 21.56
C GLY A 152 13.69 -4.81 22.74
N TRP A 153 14.02 -4.18 23.87
CA TRP A 153 14.48 -4.88 25.08
C TRP A 153 13.50 -5.95 25.59
N GLN A 154 12.18 -5.73 25.45
CA GLN A 154 11.17 -6.71 25.83
C GLN A 154 11.23 -7.97 24.97
N THR A 155 11.49 -7.84 23.67
CA THR A 155 11.64 -8.99 22.75
C THR A 155 12.87 -9.80 23.12
N ARG A 156 13.99 -9.16 23.44
CA ARG A 156 15.21 -9.83 23.91
C ARG A 156 15.03 -10.52 25.27
N MET A 157 14.23 -9.92 26.15
CA MET A 157 13.87 -10.55 27.42
C MET A 157 13.01 -11.81 27.21
N ASP A 158 12.02 -11.76 26.30
CA ASP A 158 11.20 -12.92 25.92
C ASP A 158 12.03 -14.05 25.31
N GLU A 159 13.04 -13.72 24.51
CA GLU A 159 13.99 -14.68 23.92
C GLU A 159 14.86 -15.36 24.98
N ALA A 160 15.46 -14.60 25.90
CA ALA A 160 16.24 -15.15 27.00
C ALA A 160 15.40 -16.09 27.91
N LEU A 161 14.14 -15.74 28.18
CA LEU A 161 13.23 -16.60 28.94
C LEU A 161 12.90 -17.89 28.18
N ARG A 162 12.76 -17.84 26.85
CA ARG A 162 12.55 -19.05 26.02
C ARG A 162 13.77 -19.95 26.00
N GLU A 163 14.97 -19.39 25.90
CA GLU A 163 16.22 -20.17 25.97
C GLU A 163 16.33 -20.88 27.31
N TYR A 164 16.06 -20.18 28.41
CA TYR A 164 16.03 -20.78 29.75
C TYR A 164 15.03 -21.94 29.84
N VAL A 165 13.79 -21.74 29.36
CA VAL A 165 12.79 -22.81 29.32
C VAL A 165 13.25 -23.98 28.45
N SER A 166 13.85 -23.72 27.28
CA SER A 166 14.34 -24.78 26.39
C SER A 166 15.43 -25.62 27.05
N GLN A 167 16.34 -24.99 27.80
CA GLN A 167 17.43 -25.68 28.50
C GLN A 167 16.92 -26.54 29.67
N HIS A 168 15.90 -26.06 30.38
CA HIS A 168 15.38 -26.72 31.59
C HIS A 168 14.20 -27.66 31.33
N LYS A 169 13.65 -27.68 30.11
CA LYS A 169 12.60 -28.61 29.69
C LYS A 169 13.13 -29.99 29.29
N ALA A 170 14.45 -30.15 29.17
CA ALA A 170 15.12 -31.40 28.82
C ALA A 170 15.45 -32.31 30.03
N ALA A 171 14.86 -32.04 31.20
CA ALA A 171 14.99 -32.85 32.42
C ALA A 171 13.67 -33.57 32.76
#